data_AF-A0A972U208-F1
#
_entry.id   AF-A0A972U208-F1
#
_cell.length_a   1.000
_cell.length_b   1.000
_cell.length_c   1.000
_cell.angle_alpha   90.00
_cell.angle_beta   90.00
_cell.angle_gamma   90.00
#
_symmetry.space_group_name_H-M   'P 1'
#
loop_
_entity.id
_entity.type
_entity.pdbx_description
1 polymer ?
#
loop_
_entity_poly.entity_id
_entity_poly.type
_entity_poly.pdbx_seq_one_letter_code
_entity_poly.pdbx_strand_id
1 'polypeptide(L)' 'MNEWDDYAANWDSDPGARGYARAAFLSLQPVLADSGVSLAGARVCDFGAGTGLLAEQLVAAGAAVDAVDTSPG' A
#
# COMPACT_ATOMS: atom_id res chain seq x y z
N MET A 1 -13.81 -12.52 12.53
CA MET A 1 -13.20 -13.43 11.57
C MET A 1 -13.94 -13.26 10.27
N ASN A 2 -13.37 -12.45 9.39
CA ASN A 2 -13.81 -12.33 8.01
C ASN A 2 -13.01 -13.34 7.16
N GLU A 3 -13.52 -13.73 6.01
CA GLU A 3 -12.86 -14.69 5.09
C GLU A 3 -11.47 -14.22 4.65
N TRP A 4 -11.20 -12.92 4.71
CA TRP A 4 -9.94 -12.29 4.35
C TRP A 4 -8.83 -12.48 5.40
N ASP A 5 -9.18 -12.75 6.66
CA ASP A 5 -8.21 -12.93 7.75
C ASP A 5 -7.32 -14.16 7.49
N ASP A 6 -7.89 -15.23 6.94
CA ASP A 6 -7.17 -16.47 6.61
C ASP A 6 -6.22 -16.31 5.41
N TYR A 7 -6.54 -15.41 4.47
CA TYR A 7 -5.68 -15.12 3.31
C TYR A 7 -4.58 -14.12 3.63
N ALA A 8 -4.86 -13.12 4.47
CA ALA A 8 -3.92 -12.07 4.85
C ALA A 8 -2.67 -12.61 5.56
N ALA A 9 -2.81 -13.67 6.35
CA ALA A 9 -1.73 -14.27 7.14
C ALA A 9 -0.46 -14.64 6.34
N ASN A 10 -0.59 -14.87 5.03
CA ASN A 10 0.52 -15.28 4.17
C ASN A 10 0.93 -14.25 3.10
N TRP A 11 0.25 -13.09 3.00
CA TRP A 11 0.52 -12.12 1.93
C TRP A 11 1.93 -11.54 1.95
N ASP A 12 2.52 -11.33 3.14
CA ASP A 12 3.89 -10.82 3.24
C ASP A 12 4.95 -11.79 2.71
N SER A 13 4.62 -13.08 2.74
CA SER A 13 5.46 -14.16 2.21
C SER A 13 5.12 -14.53 0.78
N ASP A 14 4.00 -14.04 0.23
CA ASP A 14 3.56 -14.28 -1.13
C ASP A 14 4.32 -13.36 -2.12
N PRO A 15 5.16 -13.93 -3.00
CA PRO A 15 5.86 -13.15 -4.03
C PRO A 15 4.91 -12.36 -4.95
N GLY A 16 3.70 -12.86 -5.16
CA GLY A 16 2.66 -12.21 -5.95
C GLY A 16 2.14 -10.94 -5.29
N ALA A 17 1.85 -10.97 -3.99
CA ALA A 17 1.38 -9.81 -3.24
C ALA A 17 2.44 -8.70 -3.17
N ARG A 18 3.71 -9.07 -2.92
CA ARG A 18 4.85 -8.14 -2.98
C ARG A 18 5.05 -7.55 -4.37
N GLY A 19 4.94 -8.39 -5.40
CA GLY A 19 5.02 -7.98 -6.79
C GLY A 19 3.93 -6.98 -7.17
N TYR A 20 2.69 -7.25 -6.74
CA TYR A 20 1.55 -6.36 -6.93
C TYR A 20 1.77 -5.01 -6.25
N ALA A 21 2.12 -5.00 -4.95
CA ALA A 21 2.35 -3.77 -4.21
C ALA A 21 3.46 -2.92 -4.86
N ARG A 22 4.54 -3.55 -5.34
CA ARG A 22 5.60 -2.86 -6.08
C ARG A 22 5.11 -2.29 -7.41
N ALA A 23 4.33 -3.06 -8.18
CA ALA A 23 3.78 -2.60 -9.44
C ALA A 23 2.81 -1.42 -9.25
N ALA A 24 1.97 -1.47 -8.21
CA ALA A 24 1.07 -0.39 -7.83
C ALA A 24 1.83 0.87 -7.43
N PHE A 25 2.88 0.76 -6.62
CA PHE A 25 3.72 1.91 -6.29
C PHE A 25 4.38 2.54 -7.54
N LEU A 26 4.87 1.71 -8.47
CA LEU A 26 5.48 2.19 -9.71
C LEU A 26 4.46 2.83 -10.67
N SER A 27 3.23 2.33 -10.73
CA SER A 27 2.19 2.91 -11.59
C SER A 27 1.70 4.28 -11.09
N LEU A 28 1.84 4.58 -9.79
CA LEU A 28 1.54 5.90 -9.22
C LEU A 28 2.54 6.98 -9.65
N GLN A 29 3.82 6.63 -9.84
CA GLN A 29 4.89 7.59 -10.16
C GLN A 29 4.60 8.48 -11.38
N PRO A 30 4.20 7.96 -12.56
CA PRO A 30 3.88 8.81 -13.70
C PRO A 30 2.68 9.72 -13.43
N VAL A 31 1.66 9.23 -12.72
CA VAL A 31 0.46 10.03 -12.38
C VAL A 31 0.82 11.20 -11.45
N LEU A 32 1.69 10.95 -10.48
CA LEU A 32 2.21 11.97 -9.56
C LEU A 32 3.07 13.00 -10.30
N ALA A 33 3.93 12.54 -11.21
CA ALA A 33 4.75 13.41 -12.04
C ALA A 33 3.89 14.31 -12.95
N ASP A 34 2.90 13.74 -13.62
CA ASP A 34 1.99 14.48 -14.52
C ASP A 34 1.13 15.50 -13.76
N SER A 35 0.80 15.21 -12.49
CA SER A 35 0.03 16.11 -11.62
C SER A 35 0.90 17.09 -10.83
N GLY A 36 2.23 17.01 -10.90
CA GLY A 36 3.14 17.84 -10.14
C GLY A 36 3.07 17.62 -8.61
N VAL A 37 2.59 16.46 -8.18
CA VAL A 37 2.44 16.10 -6.76
C VAL A 37 3.61 15.24 -6.31
N SER A 38 4.14 15.51 -5.12
CA SER A 38 5.16 14.68 -4.48
C SER A 38 4.56 13.87 -3.34
N LEU A 39 5.06 12.65 -3.11
CA LEU A 39 4.73 11.85 -1.93
C LEU A 39 5.39 12.41 -0.66
N ALA A 40 6.50 13.12 -0.78
CA ALA A 40 7.20 13.68 0.37
C ALA A 40 6.33 14.73 1.08
N GLY A 41 5.94 14.45 2.32
CA GLY A 41 5.05 15.30 3.11
C GLY A 41 3.57 15.19 2.71
N ALA A 42 3.22 14.31 1.76
CA ALA A 42 1.82 14.06 1.42
C ALA A 42 1.11 13.28 2.52
N ARG A 43 -0.20 13.49 2.64
CA ARG A 43 -1.10 12.66 3.44
C ARG A 43 -1.83 11.72 2.51
N VAL A 44 -1.66 10.42 2.69
CA VAL A 44 -2.21 9.39 1.81
C VAL A 44 -3.12 8.47 2.62
N CYS A 45 -4.29 8.13 2.06
CA CYS A 45 -5.18 7.12 2.61
C CYS A 45 -5.05 5.85 1.77
N ASP A 46 -4.58 4.76 2.38
CA ASP A 46 -4.49 3.43 1.75
C ASP A 46 -5.66 2.59 2.27
N PHE A 47 -6.71 2.48 1.46
CA PHE A 47 -7.94 1.76 1.82
C PHE A 47 -7.86 0.32 1.30
N GLY A 48 -8.21 -0.66 2.15
CA GLY A 48 -7.96 -2.06 1.86
C GLY A 48 -6.47 -2.38 1.87
N ALA A 49 -5.75 -1.82 2.86
CA ALA A 49 -4.29 -1.89 2.93
C ALA A 49 -3.74 -3.32 3.12
N GLY A 50 -4.59 -4.28 3.51
CA GLY A 50 -4.20 -5.63 3.84
C GLY A 50 -3.10 -5.64 4.90
N THR A 51 -1.97 -6.29 4.59
CA THR A 51 -0.79 -6.33 5.47
C THR A 51 0.12 -5.10 5.34
N GLY A 52 -0.22 -4.14 4.48
CA GLY A 52 0.47 -2.84 4.42
C GLY A 52 1.66 -2.75 3.46
N LEU A 53 1.89 -3.73 2.58
CA LEU A 53 3.03 -3.74 1.64
C LEU A 53 3.12 -2.51 0.71
N LEU A 54 1.98 -1.90 0.35
CA LEU A 54 1.96 -0.64 -0.40
C LEU A 54 2.23 0.56 0.53
N ALA A 55 1.55 0.62 1.67
CA ALA A 55 1.76 1.63 2.70
C ALA A 55 3.24 1.76 3.10
N GLU A 56 3.97 0.65 3.26
CA GLU A 56 5.42 0.67 3.55
C GLU A 56 6.22 1.44 2.48
N GLN A 57 5.92 1.21 1.19
CA GLN A 57 6.60 1.90 0.10
C GLN A 57 6.25 3.39 0.04
N LEU A 58 4.99 3.74 0.35
CA LEU A 58 4.54 5.14 0.43
C LEU A 58 5.21 5.88 1.59
N VAL A 59 5.32 5.25 2.76
CA VAL A 59 6.05 5.78 3.93
C VAL A 59 7.53 5.96 3.61
N ALA A 60 8.16 4.98 2.94
CA ALA A 60 9.56 5.08 2.51
C ALA A 60 9.79 6.23 1.51
N ALA A 61 8.76 6.60 0.73
CA ALA A 61 8.76 7.76 -0.16
C ALA A 61 8.47 9.10 0.55
N GLY A 62 8.27 9.08 1.87
CA GLY A 62 8.09 10.27 2.71
C GLY A 62 6.63 10.70 2.92
N ALA A 63 5.66 9.86 2.57
CA ALA A 63 4.25 10.13 2.86
C ALA A 63 3.89 9.79 4.31
N ALA A 64 2.93 10.53 4.88
CA ALA A 64 2.20 10.12 6.05
C ALA A 64 0.96 9.32 5.60
N VAL A 65 0.88 8.05 5.99
CA VAL A 65 -0.13 7.12 5.47
C VAL A 65 -1.11 6.73 6.57
N ASP A 66 -2.40 6.94 6.31
CA ASP A 66 -3.51 6.33 7.04
C ASP A 66 -3.87 5.03 6.32
N ALA A 67 -3.43 3.88 6.86
CA ALA A 67 -3.72 2.55 6.31
C ALA A 67 -4.97 1.98 7.00
N VAL A 68 -5.99 1.63 6.21
CA VAL A 68 -7.29 1.20 6.72
C VAL A 68 -7.66 -0.13 6.09
N ASP A 69 -7.93 -1.14 6.91
CA ASP A 69 -8.50 -2.40 6.48
C ASP A 69 -9.65 -2.82 7.41
N THR A 70 -10.56 -3.66 6.90
CA THR A 70 -11.64 -4.25 7.68
C THR A 70 -11.21 -5.54 8.39
N SER A 71 -10.11 -6.14 7.95
CA SER A 71 -9.41 -7.21 8.66
C SER A 71 -8.67 -6.61 9.87
N PRO A 72 -8.72 -7.24 11.06
CA PRO A 72 -8.07 -6.73 12.26
C PRO A 72 -6.53 -6.79 12.22
N GLY A 73 -5.93 -7.42 11.19
CA GLY A 73 -4.48 -7.63 11.09
C GLY A 73 -3.96 -8.76 11.96
#